data_AF-X7YP39-F1
#
_entry.id   AF-X7YP39-F1
#
_cell.length_a   1.000
_cell.length_b   1.000
_cell.length_c   1.000
_cell.angle_alpha   90.00
_cell.angle_beta   90.00
_cell.angle_gamma   90.00
#
_symmetry.space_group_name_H-M   'P 1'
#
loop_
_entity.id
_entity.type
_entity.pdbx_description
1 polymer ?
#
loop_
_entity_poly.entity_id
_entity_poly.type
_entity_poly.pdbx_seq_one_letter_code
_entity_poly.pdbx_strand_id
1 'polypeptide(L)'
;MTYVQVRAGERRYVLAEGRLGAYARELGDEPEVLGRYRGADLLGQRYLPPFAYFMDSPKAFRVLAGDFVTTEDGTGIVHLAPAYGEDDMAVADEVGIAAVTRSIPTDASTPPCPTTRASTSSTPTRTSSAT
;
A
#
# COMPACT_ATOMS: atom_id res chain seq x y z
N MET A 1 -5.03 7.55 20.62
CA MET A 1 -5.96 6.96 19.64
C MET A 1 -6.29 5.53 20.05
N THR A 2 -7.57 5.14 19.98
CA THR A 2 -8.06 3.81 20.34
C THR A 2 -8.41 3.02 19.08
N TYR A 3 -7.99 1.77 19.05
CA TYR A 3 -8.23 0.83 17.96
C TYR A 3 -9.13 -0.29 18.46
N VAL A 4 -9.97 -0.79 17.57
CA VAL A 4 -10.92 -1.88 17.83
C VAL A 4 -10.65 -3.01 16.87
N GLN A 5 -10.71 -4.23 17.38
CA GLN A 5 -10.72 -5.42 16.56
C GLN A 5 -12.16 -5.86 16.36
N VAL A 6 -12.61 -5.91 15.12
CA VAL A 6 -13.96 -6.32 14.75
C VAL A 6 -13.95 -7.62 13.96
N ARG A 7 -15.02 -8.41 14.13
CA ARG A 7 -15.26 -9.60 13.31
C ARG A 7 -16.22 -9.25 12.19
N ALA A 8 -15.83 -9.55 10.95
CA ALA A 8 -16.72 -9.48 9.79
C ALA A 8 -16.64 -10.82 9.04
N GLY A 9 -17.72 -11.61 9.15
CA GLY A 9 -17.76 -13.00 8.72
C GLY A 9 -16.74 -13.86 9.47
N GLU A 10 -15.83 -14.48 8.72
CA GLU A 10 -14.75 -15.33 9.25
C GLU A 10 -13.45 -14.56 9.50
N ARG A 11 -13.36 -13.30 9.06
CA ARG A 11 -12.15 -12.47 9.14
C ARG A 11 -12.24 -11.49 10.30
N ARG A 12 -11.06 -11.12 10.81
CA ARG A 12 -10.91 -10.12 11.87
C ARG A 12 -10.17 -8.93 11.32
N TYR A 13 -10.67 -7.74 11.61
CA TYR A 13 -10.13 -6.47 11.13
C TYR A 13 -9.78 -5.58 12.32
N VAL A 14 -8.75 -4.76 12.18
CA VAL A 14 -8.39 -3.74 13.16
C VAL A 14 -8.53 -2.38 12.49
N LEU A 15 -9.24 -1.47 13.15
CA LEU A 15 -9.46 -0.10 12.68
C LEU A 15 -9.60 0.84 13.87
N ALA A 16 -9.51 2.14 13.62
CA ALA A 16 -9.76 3.14 14.66
C ALA A 16 -11.24 3.13 15.08
N GLU A 17 -11.49 3.26 16.38
CA GLU A 17 -12.85 3.22 16.95
C GLU A 17 -13.78 4.26 16.30
N GLY A 18 -13.28 5.48 16.08
CA GLY A 18 -14.04 6.56 15.44
C GLY A 18 -14.42 6.29 13.98
N ARG A 19 -13.83 5.28 13.32
CA ARG A 19 -14.12 4.92 11.92
C ARG A 19 -15.17 3.82 11.78
N LEU A 20 -15.59 3.17 12.87
CA LEU A 20 -16.58 2.09 12.80
C LEU A 20 -17.84 2.49 12.04
N GLY A 21 -18.38 3.68 12.32
CA GLY A 21 -19.60 4.18 11.66
C GLY A 21 -19.43 4.42 10.15
N ALA A 22 -18.22 4.77 9.69
CA ALA A 22 -17.95 4.97 8.27
C ALA A 22 -17.97 3.65 7.49
N TYR A 23 -17.67 2.53 8.15
CA TYR A 23 -17.60 1.19 7.56
C TYR A 23 -18.84 0.33 7.86
N ALA A 24 -19.97 0.95 8.23
CA ALA A 24 -21.22 0.23 8.51
C ALA A 24 -21.73 -0.57 7.29
N ARG A 25 -21.41 -0.13 6.07
CA ARG A 25 -21.80 -0.84 4.83
C ARG A 25 -21.08 -2.18 4.67
N GLU A 26 -19.81 -2.26 5.09
CA GLU A 26 -18.99 -3.45 4.97
C GLU A 26 -19.03 -4.34 6.22
N LEU A 27 -19.13 -3.72 7.40
CA LEU A 27 -19.08 -4.40 8.70
C LEU A 27 -20.47 -4.70 9.28
N GLY A 28 -21.53 -4.07 8.76
CA GLY A 28 -22.88 -4.06 9.33
C GLY A 28 -23.09 -2.91 10.32
N ASP A 29 -24.36 -2.64 10.64
CA ASP A 29 -24.75 -1.55 11.55
C ASP A 29 -24.25 -1.78 13.00
N GLU A 30 -24.12 -3.04 13.41
CA GLU A 30 -23.57 -3.44 14.72
C GLU A 30 -22.43 -4.46 14.53
N PRO A 31 -21.19 -3.99 14.31
CA PRO A 31 -20.05 -4.88 14.17
C PRO A 31 -19.69 -5.53 15.52
N GLU A 32 -19.40 -6.83 15.51
CA GLU A 32 -18.94 -7.52 16.71
C GLU A 32 -17.51 -7.11 17.06
N VAL A 33 -17.38 -6.35 18.15
CA VAL A 33 -16.08 -5.93 18.69
C VAL A 33 -15.50 -7.03 19.57
N LEU A 34 -14.39 -7.61 19.14
CA LEU A 34 -13.65 -8.66 19.86
C LEU A 34 -12.72 -8.09 20.94
N GLY A 35 -12.26 -6.84 20.78
CA GLY A 35 -11.33 -6.22 21.72
C GLY A 35 -11.02 -4.76 21.36
N ARG A 36 -10.50 -4.04 22.36
CA ARG A 36 -10.05 -2.64 22.24
C ARG A 36 -8.58 -2.54 22.64
N TYR A 37 -7.80 -1.79 21.89
CA TYR A 37 -6.36 -1.62 22.06
C TYR A 37 -6.00 -0.14 21.97
N ARG A 38 -5.01 0.31 22.74
CA ARG A 38 -4.42 1.64 22.53
C ARG A 38 -3.47 1.55 21.35
N GLY A 39 -3.27 2.66 20.64
CA GLY A 39 -2.26 2.72 19.57
C GLY A 39 -0.88 2.28 20.03
N ALA A 40 -0.51 2.63 21.28
CA ALA A 40 0.73 2.21 21.91
C ALA A 40 0.87 0.67 22.06
N ASP A 41 -0.23 -0.05 22.26
CA ASP A 41 -0.23 -1.50 22.45
C ASP A 41 0.03 -2.26 21.13
N LEU A 42 -0.23 -1.58 19.99
CA LEU A 42 -0.02 -2.14 18.66
C LEU A 42 1.40 -1.90 18.14
N LEU A 43 2.16 -0.98 18.73
CA LEU A 43 3.50 -0.62 18.27
C LEU A 43 4.44 -1.82 18.30
N GLY A 44 5.19 -2.00 17.21
CA GLY A 44 6.15 -3.10 17.06
C GLY A 44 5.54 -4.46 16.68
N GLN A 45 4.20 -4.58 16.62
CA GLN A 45 3.57 -5.81 16.12
C GLN A 45 3.94 -6.06 14.67
N ARG A 46 4.31 -7.31 14.36
CA ARG A 46 4.67 -7.72 13.00
C ARG A 46 3.44 -8.13 12.22
N TYR A 47 3.42 -7.79 10.93
CA TYR A 47 2.38 -8.20 10.01
C TYR A 47 2.97 -8.89 8.78
N LEU A 48 2.16 -9.70 8.10
CA LEU A 48 2.55 -10.32 6.84
C LEU A 48 2.22 -9.36 5.70
N PRO A 49 3.19 -8.91 4.89
CA PRO A 49 2.90 -8.09 3.72
C PRO A 49 2.14 -8.88 2.66
N PRO A 50 1.31 -8.22 1.83
CA PRO A 50 0.65 -8.86 0.70
C PRO A 50 1.62 -9.39 -0.37
N PHE A 51 2.81 -8.77 -0.46
CA PHE A 51 3.83 -9.10 -1.44
C PHE A 51 5.16 -9.42 -0.76
N ALA A 52 5.78 -10.53 -1.14
CA ALA A 52 7.00 -11.05 -0.53
C ALA A 52 8.31 -10.42 -1.07
N TYR A 53 8.25 -9.29 -1.79
CA TYR A 53 9.40 -8.74 -2.51
C TYR A 53 10.54 -8.22 -1.62
N PHE A 54 10.27 -7.93 -0.34
CA PHE A 54 11.24 -7.31 0.58
C PHE A 54 11.26 -7.97 1.96
N MET A 55 10.95 -9.27 2.03
CA MET A 55 10.86 -10.02 3.29
C MET A 55 12.15 -10.00 4.11
N ASP A 56 13.30 -9.83 3.46
CA ASP A 56 14.63 -9.80 4.10
C ASP A 56 15.00 -8.41 4.65
N SER A 57 14.15 -7.39 4.47
CA SER A 57 14.44 -6.03 4.94
C SER A 57 14.50 -5.99 6.48
N PRO A 58 15.62 -5.55 7.06
CA PRO A 58 15.77 -5.50 8.51
C PRO A 58 14.78 -4.49 9.11
N LYS A 59 14.12 -4.90 10.20
CA LYS A 59 13.10 -4.09 10.92
C LYS A 59 11.85 -3.72 10.11
N ALA A 60 11.63 -4.29 8.93
CA ALA A 60 10.44 -4.06 8.12
C ALA A 60 9.20 -4.80 8.66
N PHE A 61 8.02 -4.46 8.10
CA PHE A 61 6.71 -5.08 8.36
C PHE A 61 6.30 -5.11 9.83
N ARG A 62 6.41 -3.94 10.47
CA ARG A 62 5.96 -3.73 11.85
C ARG A 62 5.12 -2.48 11.94
N VAL A 63 4.24 -2.43 12.93
CA VAL A 63 3.46 -1.22 13.23
C VAL A 63 4.39 -0.17 13.85
N LEU A 64 4.35 1.04 13.30
CA LEU A 64 5.11 2.20 13.75
C LEU A 64 4.17 3.28 14.26
N ALA A 65 4.70 4.15 15.12
CA ALA A 65 4.02 5.38 15.49
C ALA A 65 4.17 6.37 14.34
N GLY A 66 3.10 7.08 14.01
CA GLY A 66 3.12 8.17 13.04
C GLY A 66 2.17 9.25 13.53
N ASP A 67 2.69 10.47 13.69
CA ASP A 67 1.92 11.60 14.22
C ASP A 67 1.00 12.24 13.16
N PHE A 68 1.19 11.91 11.88
CA PHE A 68 0.36 12.34 10.77
C PHE A 68 -0.93 11.52 10.60
N VAL A 69 -1.14 10.48 11.40
CA VAL A 69 -2.31 9.62 11.30
C VAL A 69 -3.52 10.31 11.92
N THR A 70 -4.54 10.59 11.10
CA THR A 70 -5.80 11.16 11.56
C THR A 70 -6.93 10.12 11.60
N THR A 71 -7.99 10.41 12.36
CA THR A 71 -9.25 9.63 12.37
C THR A 71 -10.31 10.18 11.42
N GLU A 72 -9.96 11.19 10.62
CA GLU A 72 -10.91 11.89 9.76
C GLU A 72 -11.15 11.13 8.46
N ASP A 73 -10.11 10.47 7.93
CA ASP A 73 -10.16 9.72 6.68
C ASP A 73 -9.50 8.33 6.78
N GLY A 74 -9.98 7.40 5.94
CA GLY A 74 -9.49 6.02 5.90
C GLY A 74 -9.87 5.17 7.12
N THR A 75 -8.97 4.29 7.55
CA THR A 75 -9.17 3.32 8.66
C THR A 75 -8.48 3.72 9.96
N GLY A 76 -7.67 4.77 9.93
CA GLY A 76 -6.74 5.13 11.00
C GLY A 76 -5.47 4.26 11.05
N ILE A 77 -5.24 3.39 10.06
CA ILE A 77 -3.97 2.68 9.85
C ILE A 77 -3.46 3.03 8.46
N VAL A 78 -2.24 3.56 8.39
CA VAL A 78 -1.64 4.02 7.13
C VAL A 78 -0.57 3.03 6.69
N HIS A 79 -0.57 2.71 5.40
CA HIS A 79 0.50 1.95 4.78
C HIS A 79 1.69 2.87 4.50
N LEU A 80 2.84 2.56 5.10
CA LEU A 80 4.06 3.34 4.89
C LEU A 80 4.81 2.89 3.65
N ALA A 81 5.09 3.83 2.74
CA ALA A 81 5.89 3.62 1.54
C ALA A 81 7.02 4.67 1.45
N PRO A 82 8.17 4.44 2.14
CA PRO A 82 9.24 5.44 2.27
C PRO A 82 9.84 5.93 0.95
N ALA A 83 9.71 5.13 -0.10
CA ALA A 83 10.13 5.47 -1.45
C ALA A 83 9.29 6.57 -2.15
N TYR A 84 8.09 6.85 -1.66
CA TYR A 84 7.09 7.67 -2.35
C TYR A 84 6.52 8.81 -1.51
N GLY A 85 6.62 8.75 -0.18
CA GLY A 85 6.15 9.79 0.73
C GLY A 85 7.28 10.39 1.56
N GLU A 86 7.26 11.72 1.74
CA GLU A 86 8.20 12.43 2.62
C GLU A 86 7.95 12.06 4.10
N ASP A 87 6.70 12.07 4.53
CA ASP A 87 6.31 11.68 5.89
C ASP A 87 6.63 10.20 6.18
N ASP A 88 6.47 9.33 5.17
CA ASP A 88 6.83 7.92 5.27
C ASP A 88 8.34 7.72 5.42
N MET A 89 9.14 8.54 4.73
CA MET A 89 10.60 8.53 4.85
C MET A 89 11.03 8.97 6.24
N ALA A 90 10.46 10.05 6.78
CA ALA A 90 10.80 10.55 8.11
C ALA A 90 10.59 9.47 9.20
N VAL A 91 9.43 8.79 9.18
CA VAL A 91 9.14 7.70 10.13
C VAL A 91 10.03 6.48 9.91
N ALA A 92 10.36 6.16 8.65
CA ALA A 92 11.25 5.05 8.33
C ALA A 92 12.69 5.31 8.80
N ASP A 93 13.19 6.53 8.61
CA ASP A 93 14.54 6.95 8.99
C ASP A 93 14.74 6.91 10.51
N GLU A 94 13.76 7.36 11.31
CA GLU A 94 13.81 7.27 12.78
C GLU A 94 13.98 5.83 13.29
N VAL A 95 13.44 4.86 12.54
CA VAL A 95 13.48 3.44 12.90
C VAL A 95 14.66 2.72 12.23
N GLY A 96 15.29 3.36 11.24
CA GLY A 96 16.36 2.81 10.42
C GLY A 96 15.87 1.78 9.40
N ILE A 97 14.73 2.05 8.75
CA ILE A 97 14.20 1.26 7.63
C ILE A 97 14.63 1.92 6.33
N ALA A 98 15.40 1.21 5.50
CA ALA A 98 15.84 1.74 4.21
C ALA A 98 14.68 1.81 3.20
N ALA A 99 14.57 2.92 2.49
CA ALA A 99 13.64 3.04 1.37
C ALA A 99 14.05 2.12 0.22
N VAL A 100 13.14 1.21 -0.15
CA VAL A 100 13.33 0.30 -1.28
C VAL A 100 12.53 0.80 -2.47
N THR A 101 13.22 1.13 -3.57
CA THR A 101 12.58 1.39 -4.86
C THR A 101 12.99 0.29 -5.82
N ARG A 102 12.05 -0.16 -6.67
CA ARG A 102 12.44 -0.87 -7.89
C ARG A 102 12.93 0.19 -8.87
N SER A 103 14.15 0.69 -8.68
CA SER A 103 14.85 1.34 -9.78
C SER A 103 15.09 0.26 -10.82
N ILE A 104 14.49 0.40 -12.01
CA ILE A 104 15.10 -0.23 -13.17
C ILE A 104 16.55 0.30 -13.23
N PRO A 105 17.58 -0.55 -13.20
CA PRO A 105 18.91 -0.05 -13.44
C PRO A 105 18.89 0.55 -14.84
N THR A 106 19.24 1.84 -14.96
CA THR A 106 19.60 2.46 -16.24
C THR A 106 20.98 1.94 -16.66
N ASP A 107 21.09 0.61 -16.75
CA ASP A 107 22.15 -0.11 -17.42
C ASP A 107 21.47 -1.04 -18.42
N ALA A 108 21.86 -0.85 -19.66
CA ALA A 108 21.18 -1.23 -20.89
C ALA A 108 21.29 -2.73 -21.21
N SER A 109 20.84 -3.62 -20.32
CA SER A 109 20.90 -5.08 -20.57
C SER A 109 19.62 -5.87 -20.25
N THR A 110 18.52 -5.24 -19.84
CA THR A 110 17.25 -5.98 -19.73
C THR A 110 16.56 -5.97 -21.09
N PRO A 111 16.37 -7.12 -21.78
CA PRO A 111 15.59 -7.13 -23.01
C PRO A 111 14.18 -6.61 -22.68
N PRO A 112 13.62 -5.68 -23.47
CA PRO A 112 12.29 -5.18 -23.20
C PRO A 112 11.32 -6.34 -23.16
N CYS A 113 10.40 -6.29 -22.18
CA CYS A 113 9.21 -7.12 -22.13
C CYS A 113 8.65 -7.26 -23.56
N PRO A 114 8.37 -8.48 -24.07
CA PRO A 114 7.96 -8.66 -25.45
C PRO A 114 6.58 -8.03 -25.64
N THR A 115 6.56 -6.75 -25.99
CA THR A 115 5.37 -6.08 -26.47
C THR A 115 5.05 -6.72 -27.81
N THR A 116 4.02 -7.56 -27.83
CA THR A 116 3.34 -8.02 -29.03
C THR A 116 3.21 -6.84 -29.99
N ARG A 117 3.97 -6.88 -31.09
CA ARG A 117 3.94 -5.89 -32.15
C ARG A 117 2.51 -5.89 -32.71
N ALA A 118 1.72 -4.88 -32.33
CA ALA A 118 0.50 -4.57 -33.05
C ALA A 118 0.89 -4.26 -34.49
N SER A 119 0.49 -5.13 -35.41
CA SER A 119 0.68 -4.96 -36.84
C SER A 119 -0.12 -3.75 -37.31
N THR A 120 0.52 -2.60 -37.46
CA THR A 120 -0.05 -1.49 -38.23
C THR A 120 0.07 -1.85 -39.71
N SER A 121 -1.03 -2.32 -40.29
CA SER A 121 -1.22 -2.43 -41.74
C SER A 121 -1.29 -1.03 -42.34
N SER A 122 -0.22 -0.57 -42.97
CA SER A 122 -0.25 0.60 -43.84
C SER A 122 -0.16 0.14 -45.29
N THR A 123 -1.29 0.12 -45.99
CA THR A 123 -1.38 0.04 -47.45
C THR A 123 -0.88 1.36 -48.05
N PRO A 124 0.02 1.34 -49.06
CA PRO A 124 0.23 2.53 -49.87
C PRO A 124 0.17 2.18 -51.36
N THR A 125 -0.85 2.63 -52.10
CA THR A 125 -0.65 2.96 -53.52
C THR A 125 -1.75 3.91 -54.02
N ARG A 126 -1.39 5.19 -54.21
CA ARG A 126 -1.93 5.96 -55.34
C ARG A 126 -0.94 7.09 -55.68
N THR A 127 -0.06 6.81 -56.63
CA THR A 127 0.85 7.77 -57.26
C THR A 127 0.04 8.65 -58.21
N SER A 128 0.21 9.96 -58.08
CA SER A 128 -0.20 10.97 -59.07
C SER A 128 0.96 11.25 -60.02
N SER A 129 0.71 11.30 -61.32
CA SER A 129 1.44 12.18 -62.24
C SER A 129 0.68 12.38 -63.54
N ALA A 130 0.59 13.65 -63.93
CA ALA A 130 -0.04 14.16 -65.13
C ALA A 130 0.77 13.88 -66.40
N THR A 131 0.07 13.86 -67.53
CA THR A 131 0.48 14.49 -68.80
C THR A 131 -0.79 14.97 -69.48
#